data_AF-A0A2V5Z7Y7-F1
#
_entry.id   AF-A0A2V5Z7Y7-F1
#
_cell.length_a   1.000
_cell.length_b   1.000
_cell.length_c   1.000
_cell.angle_alpha   90.00
_cell.angle_beta   90.00
_cell.angle_gamma   90.00
#
_symmetry.space_group_name_H-M   'P 1'
#
loop_
_entity.id
_entity.type
_entity.pdbx_description
1 polymer ?
#
loop_
_entity_poly.entity_id
_entity_poly.type
_entity_poly.pdbx_seq_one_letter_code
_entity_poly.pdbx_strand_id
1 'polypeptide(L)'
;MQRLLYAAPRGGFECILVLTGDKSQHASGNLLLDQLFGAEIVYVADRKDRDSILQETSDRATNEGKKPYLVPYGGSNATGALGYAFAMKELIDQNVSAHWIVFASSSGGTQAGLVLGQRIFGFSGRILGISVDESEEWLKSEVSKLASATSEKLGSRIEFASANVLVNANFCGPGYGVVTERERKAIHMFASCEGLLLDPVYTG
;
A
#
# COMPACT_ATOMS: atom_id res chain seq x y z
N MET A 1 1.69 -0.74 6.84
CA MET A 1 2.92 -1.33 7.43
C MET A 1 2.65 -2.08 8.74
N GLN A 2 1.72 -1.64 9.58
CA GLN A 2 1.38 -2.26 10.88
C GLN A 2 1.03 -3.76 10.86
N ARG A 3 0.48 -4.28 9.74
CA ARG A 3 0.13 -5.71 9.65
C ARG A 3 1.32 -6.65 9.80
N LEU A 4 2.52 -6.21 9.39
CA LEU A 4 3.76 -6.98 9.57
C LEU A 4 4.17 -7.05 11.04
N LEU A 5 3.88 -6.00 11.81
CA LEU A 5 4.18 -5.93 13.25
C LEU A 5 3.26 -6.78 14.10
N TYR A 6 2.02 -7.08 13.67
CA TYR A 6 1.19 -8.07 14.36
C TYR A 6 1.70 -9.50 14.14
N ALA A 7 2.38 -9.75 13.01
CA ALA A 7 2.92 -11.05 12.66
C ALA A 7 4.29 -11.30 13.31
N ALA A 8 5.13 -10.27 13.45
CA ALA A 8 6.52 -10.43 13.89
C ALA A 8 6.67 -10.97 15.33
N PRO A 9 6.05 -10.40 16.39
CA PRO A 9 6.14 -10.93 17.74
C PRO A 9 5.53 -12.32 17.89
N ARG A 10 4.44 -12.60 17.15
CA ARG A 10 3.81 -13.94 17.13
C ARG A 10 4.67 -14.98 16.41
N GLY A 11 5.47 -14.57 15.43
CA GLY A 11 6.38 -15.41 14.67
C GLY A 11 7.79 -15.51 15.27
N GLY A 12 8.08 -14.82 16.37
CA GLY A 12 9.42 -14.76 16.95
C GLY A 12 10.43 -13.96 16.12
N PHE A 13 9.95 -13.05 15.28
CA PHE A 13 10.80 -12.18 14.44
C PHE A 13 11.00 -10.82 15.09
N GLU A 14 12.21 -10.31 15.00
CA GLU A 14 12.51 -8.88 15.23
C GLU A 14 11.96 -8.04 14.08
N CYS A 15 11.62 -6.78 14.35
CA CYS A 15 11.11 -5.85 13.35
C CYS A 15 11.86 -4.52 13.43
N ILE A 16 12.41 -4.08 12.30
CA ILE A 16 13.01 -2.75 12.14
C ILE A 16 12.16 -1.97 11.14
N LEU A 17 11.68 -0.80 11.54
CA LEU A 17 10.84 0.09 10.75
C LEU A 17 11.64 1.31 10.33
N VAL A 18 11.61 1.62 9.03
CA VAL A 18 12.16 2.86 8.49
C VAL A 18 10.99 3.82 8.25
N LEU A 19 10.88 4.87 9.06
CA LEU A 19 9.75 5.81 9.07
C LEU A 19 10.21 7.21 8.63
N THR A 20 9.50 7.82 7.68
CA THR A 20 9.74 9.21 7.29
C THR A 20 9.12 10.17 8.30
N GLY A 21 9.86 11.22 8.66
CA GLY A 21 9.46 12.27 9.59
C GLY A 21 10.30 12.27 10.87
N ASP A 22 10.06 13.27 11.71
CA ASP A 22 10.77 13.42 12.97
C ASP A 22 10.24 12.47 14.05
N LYS A 23 11.11 12.12 14.99
CA LYS A 23 10.72 11.38 16.18
C LYS A 23 9.73 12.21 17.00
N SER A 24 8.48 11.75 17.06
CA SER A 24 7.46 12.37 17.91
C SER A 24 7.81 12.22 19.39
N GLN A 25 7.63 13.29 20.16
CA GLN A 25 7.71 13.23 21.63
C GLN A 25 6.54 12.47 22.26
N HIS A 26 5.40 12.40 21.57
CA HIS A 26 4.19 11.73 22.03
C HIS A 26 3.75 10.71 20.97
N ALA A 27 3.97 9.43 21.25
CA ALA A 27 3.50 8.36 20.38
C ALA A 27 1.98 8.22 20.50
N SER A 28 1.29 8.20 19.36
CA SER A 28 -0.16 7.96 19.27
C SER A 28 -0.47 7.11 18.04
N GLY A 29 -1.68 6.56 18.00
CA GLY A 29 -2.16 5.74 16.89
C GLY A 29 -1.16 4.65 16.50
N ASN A 30 -0.68 4.71 15.25
CA ASN A 30 0.17 3.67 14.70
C ASN A 30 1.55 3.60 15.35
N LEU A 31 2.18 4.76 15.61
CA LEU A 31 3.51 4.81 16.23
C LEU A 31 3.50 4.25 17.65
N LEU A 32 2.41 4.45 18.41
CA LEU A 32 2.25 3.86 19.73
C LEU A 32 2.22 2.34 19.66
N LEU A 33 1.48 1.78 18.70
CA LEU A 33 1.41 0.33 18.49
C LEU A 33 2.76 -0.25 18.08
N ASP A 34 3.49 0.42 17.18
CA ASP A 34 4.81 -0.02 16.73
C ASP A 34 5.80 -0.13 17.92
N GLN A 35 5.77 0.84 18.83
CA GLN A 35 6.57 0.83 20.06
C GLN A 35 6.14 -0.27 21.04
N LEU A 36 4.83 -0.48 21.21
CA LEU A 36 4.29 -1.55 22.07
C LEU A 36 4.67 -2.96 21.58
N PHE A 37 4.81 -3.14 20.26
CA PHE A 37 5.30 -4.39 19.67
C PHE A 37 6.83 -4.54 19.70
N GLY A 38 7.55 -3.56 20.25
CA GLY A 38 9.01 -3.62 20.39
C GLY A 38 9.77 -3.43 19.09
N ALA A 39 9.20 -2.72 18.12
CA ALA A 39 9.89 -2.43 16.87
C ALA A 39 11.07 -1.48 17.09
N GLU A 40 12.21 -1.78 16.46
CA GLU A 40 13.28 -0.80 16.29
C GLU A 40 12.82 0.22 15.24
N ILE A 41 12.96 1.52 15.52
CA ILE A 41 12.52 2.58 14.59
C ILE A 41 13.73 3.40 14.14
N VAL A 42 13.96 3.39 12.84
CA VAL A 42 14.92 4.25 12.14
C VAL A 42 14.14 5.39 11.48
N TYR A 43 14.42 6.63 11.90
CA TYR A 43 13.75 7.81 11.37
C TYR A 43 14.49 8.36 10.16
N VAL A 44 13.75 8.81 9.15
CA VAL A 44 14.26 9.39 7.92
C VAL A 44 13.69 10.78 7.75
N ALA A 45 14.55 11.80 7.64
CA ALA A 45 14.10 13.19 7.53
C ALA A 45 13.34 13.45 6.21
N ASP A 46 13.82 12.91 5.09
CA ASP A 46 13.26 13.15 3.75
C ASP A 46 12.78 11.85 3.10
N ARG A 47 11.55 11.86 2.57
CA ARG A 47 10.93 10.70 1.91
C ARG A 47 11.81 10.13 0.78
N LYS A 48 12.60 10.97 0.10
CA LYS A 48 13.47 10.53 -1.01
C LYS A 48 14.57 9.57 -0.57
N ASP A 49 15.00 9.65 0.69
CA ASP A 49 16.09 8.83 1.24
C ASP A 49 15.58 7.54 1.88
N ARG A 50 14.25 7.36 1.95
CA ARG A 50 13.61 6.23 2.62
C ARG A 50 14.07 4.89 2.05
N ASP A 51 14.11 4.76 0.72
CA ASP A 51 14.38 3.48 0.07
C ASP A 51 15.87 3.10 0.18
N SER A 52 16.78 4.08 0.12
CA SER A 52 18.21 3.83 0.37
C SER A 52 18.46 3.45 1.83
N ILE A 53 17.86 4.16 2.78
CA ILE A 53 18.02 3.87 4.21
C ILE A 53 17.37 2.52 4.58
N LEU A 54 16.27 2.15 3.92
CA LEU A 54 15.68 0.82 4.05
C LEU A 54 16.66 -0.28 3.61
N GLN A 55 17.34 -0.08 2.48
CA GLN A 55 18.35 -1.02 2.00
C GLN A 55 19.55 -1.06 2.95
N GLU A 56 20.10 0.08 3.36
CA GLU A 56 21.21 0.18 4.31
C GLU A 56 20.89 -0.50 5.64
N THR A 57 19.66 -0.35 6.13
CA THR A 57 19.18 -1.00 7.36
C THR A 57 19.14 -2.52 7.22
N SER A 58 18.69 -3.02 6.06
CA SER A 58 18.71 -4.46 5.74
C SER A 58 20.14 -4.98 5.62
N ASP A 59 21.03 -4.24 4.97
CA ASP A 59 22.42 -4.64 4.78
C ASP A 59 23.17 -4.65 6.13
N ARG A 60 22.92 -3.66 7.00
CA ARG A 60 23.42 -3.64 8.38
C ARG A 60 22.97 -4.87 9.16
N ALA A 61 21.68 -5.20 9.16
CA ALA A 61 21.16 -6.38 9.85
C ALA A 61 21.82 -7.67 9.33
N THR A 62 22.06 -7.77 8.03
CA THR A 62 22.79 -8.89 7.42
C THR A 62 24.23 -8.97 7.92
N ASN A 63 24.94 -7.84 7.98
CA ASN A 63 26.32 -7.76 8.49
C ASN A 63 26.43 -8.09 9.99
N GLU A 64 25.37 -7.87 10.76
CA GLU A 64 25.25 -8.28 12.16
C GLU A 64 24.91 -9.78 12.31
N GLY A 65 24.85 -10.55 11.22
CA GLY A 65 24.57 -11.98 11.22
C GLY A 65 23.08 -12.35 11.26
N LYS A 66 22.18 -11.36 11.09
CA LYS A 66 20.74 -11.61 10.98
C LYS A 66 20.36 -12.03 9.56
N LYS A 67 19.10 -12.42 9.37
CA LYS A 67 18.51 -12.81 8.08
C LYS A 67 17.28 -11.93 7.76
N PRO A 68 17.48 -10.66 7.40
CA PRO A 68 16.37 -9.74 7.20
C PRO A 68 15.54 -10.11 5.97
N TYR A 69 14.22 -9.92 6.06
CA TYR A 69 13.33 -9.91 4.91
C TYR A 69 12.89 -8.48 4.64
N LEU A 70 13.42 -7.88 3.58
CA LEU A 70 13.14 -6.50 3.22
C LEU A 70 11.71 -6.38 2.68
N VAL A 71 10.89 -5.58 3.34
CA VAL A 71 9.56 -5.23 2.88
C VAL A 71 9.56 -3.77 2.41
N PRO A 72 9.31 -3.49 1.12
CA PRO A 72 9.35 -2.13 0.62
C PRO A 72 8.17 -1.32 1.12
N TYR A 73 8.19 -0.02 0.82
CA TYR A 73 7.10 0.88 1.10
C TYR A 73 5.73 0.32 0.68
N GLY A 74 4.78 0.35 1.62
CA GLY A 74 3.44 -0.20 1.45
C GLY A 74 3.36 -1.72 1.32
N GLY A 75 4.48 -2.45 1.35
CA GLY A 75 4.52 -3.88 1.00
C GLY A 75 4.34 -4.13 -0.50
N SER A 76 4.54 -3.11 -1.32
CA SER A 76 4.31 -3.14 -2.76
C SER A 76 5.47 -3.81 -3.49
N ASN A 77 5.48 -5.13 -3.44
CA ASN A 77 6.33 -6.00 -4.25
C ASN A 77 5.48 -7.10 -4.90
N ALA A 78 6.10 -7.89 -5.77
CA ALA A 78 5.40 -8.95 -6.50
C ALA A 78 4.69 -9.94 -5.55
N THR A 79 5.30 -10.29 -4.40
CA THR A 79 4.66 -11.18 -3.43
C THR A 79 3.45 -10.53 -2.77
N GLY A 80 3.54 -9.26 -2.37
CA GLY A 80 2.43 -8.52 -1.76
C GLY A 80 1.26 -8.29 -2.71
N ALA A 81 1.54 -7.95 -3.96
CA ALA A 81 0.52 -7.73 -4.99
C ALA A 81 -0.27 -9.00 -5.32
N LEU A 82 0.32 -10.20 -5.20
CA LEU A 82 -0.42 -11.46 -5.37
C LEU A 82 -1.63 -11.56 -4.44
N GLY A 83 -1.53 -11.05 -3.21
CA GLY A 83 -2.65 -11.07 -2.27
C GLY A 83 -3.90 -10.40 -2.85
N TYR A 84 -3.73 -9.27 -3.53
CA TYR A 84 -4.85 -8.57 -4.17
C TYR A 84 -5.26 -9.17 -5.52
N ALA A 85 -4.36 -9.88 -6.21
CA ALA A 85 -4.77 -10.68 -7.37
C ALA A 85 -5.77 -11.76 -6.95
N PHE A 86 -5.50 -12.48 -5.85
CA PHE A 86 -6.44 -13.46 -5.32
C PHE A 86 -7.66 -12.83 -4.63
N ALA A 87 -7.54 -11.63 -4.05
CA ALA A 87 -8.72 -10.90 -3.58
C ALA A 87 -9.72 -10.59 -4.72
N MET A 88 -9.23 -10.34 -5.95
CA MET A 88 -10.11 -10.24 -7.12
C MET A 88 -10.81 -11.58 -7.42
N LYS A 89 -10.09 -12.70 -7.29
CA LYS A 89 -10.71 -14.03 -7.44
C LYS A 89 -11.81 -14.23 -6.38
N GLU A 90 -11.54 -13.90 -5.13
CA GLU A 90 -12.52 -13.97 -4.04
C GLU A 90 -13.78 -13.13 -4.35
N LEU A 91 -13.60 -11.92 -4.87
CA LEU A 91 -14.71 -11.05 -5.28
C LEU A 91 -15.58 -11.70 -6.38
N ILE A 92 -14.94 -12.31 -7.39
CA ILE A 92 -15.64 -13.02 -8.48
C ILE A 92 -16.39 -14.24 -7.92
N ASP A 93 -15.74 -15.04 -7.09
CA ASP A 93 -16.32 -16.24 -6.48
C ASP A 93 -17.52 -15.88 -5.58
N GLN A 94 -17.52 -14.70 -4.95
CA GLN A 94 -18.64 -14.15 -4.18
C GLN A 94 -19.82 -13.68 -5.05
N ASN A 95 -19.70 -13.72 -6.38
CA ASN A 95 -20.69 -13.24 -7.36
C ASN A 95 -21.09 -11.77 -7.15
N VAL A 96 -20.14 -10.93 -6.72
CA VAL A 96 -20.38 -9.49 -6.59
C VAL A 96 -20.45 -8.85 -7.97
N SER A 97 -21.64 -8.36 -8.34
CA SER A 97 -21.85 -7.62 -9.59
C SER A 97 -21.38 -6.17 -9.45
N ALA A 98 -20.10 -5.92 -9.74
CA ALA A 98 -19.51 -4.58 -9.74
C ALA A 98 -19.09 -4.13 -11.14
N HIS A 99 -19.54 -2.94 -11.55
CA HIS A 99 -19.05 -2.29 -12.78
C HIS A 99 -17.77 -1.48 -12.54
N TRP A 100 -17.58 -1.02 -11.30
CA TRP A 100 -16.44 -0.21 -10.88
C TRP A 100 -15.98 -0.67 -9.50
N ILE A 101 -14.66 -0.74 -9.34
CA ILE A 101 -13.98 -0.88 -8.05
C ILE A 101 -13.16 0.38 -7.88
N VAL A 102 -13.42 1.11 -6.80
CA VAL A 102 -12.74 2.37 -6.46
C VAL A 102 -12.09 2.22 -5.10
N PHE A 103 -10.83 2.63 -4.98
CA PHE A 103 -10.04 2.48 -3.77
C PHE A 103 -8.87 3.47 -3.76
N ALA A 104 -8.34 3.75 -2.58
CA ALA A 104 -7.14 4.56 -2.40
C ALA A 104 -5.90 3.82 -2.90
N SER A 105 -5.03 4.51 -3.62
CA SER A 105 -3.81 3.97 -4.20
C SER A 105 -2.64 4.91 -3.91
N SER A 106 -1.51 4.34 -3.49
CA SER A 106 -0.29 5.07 -3.14
C SER A 106 0.91 4.32 -3.69
N SER A 107 1.55 3.45 -2.90
CA SER A 107 2.64 2.57 -3.37
C SER A 107 2.31 1.58 -4.50
N GLY A 108 1.07 1.54 -5.00
CA GLY A 108 0.67 0.79 -6.20
C GLY A 108 0.39 -0.71 -6.01
N GLY A 109 0.84 -1.37 -4.94
CA GLY A 109 0.72 -2.82 -4.76
C GLY A 109 -0.70 -3.38 -4.81
N THR A 110 -1.63 -2.72 -4.12
CA THR A 110 -3.06 -3.09 -4.16
C THR A 110 -3.60 -3.04 -5.59
N GLN A 111 -3.36 -1.92 -6.29
CA GLN A 111 -3.85 -1.73 -7.64
C GLN A 111 -3.23 -2.69 -8.63
N ALA A 112 -1.91 -2.94 -8.53
CA ALA A 112 -1.20 -3.89 -9.37
C ALA A 112 -1.76 -5.30 -9.23
N GLY A 113 -2.04 -5.73 -8.00
CA GLY A 113 -2.68 -7.01 -7.72
C GLY A 113 -4.08 -7.10 -8.33
N LEU A 114 -4.93 -6.09 -8.10
CA LEU A 114 -6.30 -6.08 -8.64
C LEU A 114 -6.32 -6.08 -10.18
N VAL A 115 -5.45 -5.30 -10.84
CA VAL A 115 -5.34 -5.24 -12.31
C VAL A 115 -4.83 -6.58 -12.87
N LEU A 116 -3.86 -7.22 -12.21
CA LEU A 116 -3.44 -8.57 -12.58
C LEU A 116 -4.58 -9.57 -12.42
N GLY A 117 -5.23 -9.58 -11.24
CA GLY A 117 -6.37 -10.43 -10.91
C GLY A 117 -7.50 -10.29 -11.93
N GLN A 118 -7.81 -9.07 -12.34
CA GLN A 118 -8.80 -8.78 -13.37
C GLN A 118 -8.48 -9.50 -14.67
N ARG A 119 -7.22 -9.42 -15.12
CA ARG A 119 -6.78 -10.02 -16.38
C ARG A 119 -6.79 -11.55 -16.35
N ILE A 120 -6.40 -12.16 -15.22
CA ILE A 120 -6.23 -13.62 -15.12
C ILE A 120 -7.51 -14.36 -14.73
N PHE A 121 -8.36 -13.74 -13.90
CA PHE A 121 -9.60 -14.35 -13.42
C PHE A 121 -10.84 -13.87 -14.18
N GLY A 122 -10.70 -12.86 -15.05
CA GLY A 122 -11.75 -12.45 -15.97
C GLY A 122 -12.80 -11.52 -15.37
N PHE A 123 -12.38 -10.53 -14.56
CA PHE A 123 -13.29 -9.48 -14.11
C PHE A 123 -13.55 -8.45 -15.23
N SER A 124 -14.83 -8.20 -15.54
CA SER A 124 -15.23 -7.33 -16.65
C SER A 124 -15.46 -5.86 -16.25
N GLY A 125 -15.51 -5.55 -14.95
CA GLY A 125 -15.66 -4.17 -14.46
C GLY A 125 -14.37 -3.36 -14.61
N ARG A 126 -14.41 -2.09 -14.20
CA ARG A 126 -13.28 -1.16 -14.23
C ARG A 126 -12.66 -1.00 -12.84
N ILE A 127 -11.34 -0.84 -12.80
CA ILE A 127 -10.57 -0.67 -11.56
C ILE A 127 -9.97 0.73 -11.58
N LEU A 128 -10.38 1.59 -10.65
CA LEU A 128 -9.92 2.98 -10.53
C LEU A 128 -9.21 3.19 -9.20
N GLY A 129 -7.91 3.45 -9.26
CA GLY A 129 -7.14 3.91 -8.11
C GLY A 129 -7.28 5.43 -7.93
N ILE A 130 -7.65 5.86 -6.74
CA ILE A 130 -7.59 7.28 -6.35
C ILE A 130 -6.22 7.50 -5.70
N SER A 131 -5.36 8.28 -6.35
CA SER A 131 -4.04 8.58 -5.79
C SER A 131 -4.19 9.42 -4.51
N VAL A 132 -3.36 9.16 -3.51
CA VAL A 132 -3.33 9.93 -2.25
C VAL A 132 -2.00 10.67 -2.02
N ASP A 133 -0.97 10.37 -2.80
CA ASP A 133 0.38 10.93 -2.61
C ASP A 133 1.22 11.09 -3.89
N GLU A 134 0.84 10.46 -5.01
CA GLU A 134 1.67 10.39 -6.21
C GLU A 134 0.97 10.94 -7.46
N SER A 135 1.75 11.31 -8.48
CA SER A 135 1.19 11.74 -9.77
C SER A 135 0.50 10.58 -10.49
N GLU A 136 -0.43 10.92 -11.39
CA GLU A 136 -1.13 9.94 -12.20
C GLU A 136 -0.14 9.13 -13.06
N GLU A 137 0.83 9.79 -13.67
CA GLU A 137 1.85 9.17 -14.54
C GLU A 137 2.75 8.22 -13.75
N TRP A 138 3.22 8.66 -12.58
CA TRP A 138 4.05 7.85 -11.71
C TRP A 138 3.31 6.58 -11.31
N LEU A 139 2.09 6.72 -10.81
CA LEU A 139 1.32 5.61 -10.28
C LEU A 139 0.92 4.62 -11.39
N LYS A 140 0.52 5.10 -12.57
CA LYS A 140 0.27 4.23 -13.73
C LYS A 140 1.50 3.43 -14.14
N SER A 141 2.68 4.06 -14.15
CA SER A 141 3.95 3.42 -14.47
C SER A 141 4.32 2.36 -13.43
N GLU A 142 4.20 2.69 -12.15
CA GLU A 142 4.57 1.78 -11.06
C GLU A 142 3.64 0.57 -10.99
N VAL A 143 2.32 0.80 -11.07
CA VAL A 143 1.32 -0.26 -11.12
C VAL A 143 1.53 -1.19 -12.30
N SER A 144 1.79 -0.66 -13.51
CA SER A 144 1.92 -1.51 -14.70
C SER A 144 3.18 -2.37 -14.65
N LYS A 145 4.31 -1.80 -14.19
CA LYS A 145 5.54 -2.56 -13.93
C LYS A 145 5.32 -3.65 -12.89
N LEU A 146 4.71 -3.29 -11.76
CA LEU A 146 4.49 -4.20 -10.65
C LEU A 146 3.52 -5.33 -11.00
N ALA A 147 2.43 -5.05 -11.72
CA ALA A 147 1.50 -6.07 -12.21
C ALA A 147 2.21 -7.06 -13.16
N SER A 148 3.05 -6.55 -14.07
CA SER A 148 3.84 -7.37 -14.99
C SER A 148 4.82 -8.28 -14.24
N ALA A 149 5.60 -7.74 -13.29
CA ALA A 149 6.49 -8.53 -12.45
C ALA A 149 5.75 -9.55 -11.56
N THR A 150 4.55 -9.18 -11.08
CA THR A 150 3.72 -10.07 -10.26
C THR A 150 3.22 -11.27 -11.05
N SER A 151 2.91 -11.09 -12.34
CA SER A 151 2.42 -12.17 -13.22
C SER A 151 3.41 -13.33 -13.35
N GLU A 152 4.72 -13.07 -13.27
CA GLU A 152 5.77 -14.10 -13.34
C GLU A 152 5.68 -15.12 -12.19
N LYS A 153 5.08 -14.74 -11.07
CA LYS A 153 4.83 -15.67 -9.95
C LYS A 153 3.70 -16.67 -10.22
N LEU A 154 2.88 -16.40 -11.23
CA LEU A 154 1.75 -17.25 -11.63
C LEU A 154 2.00 -17.98 -12.96
N GLY A 155 3.14 -17.76 -13.60
CA GLY A 155 3.51 -18.39 -14.86
C GLY A 155 4.32 -17.45 -15.76
N SER A 156 3.99 -17.45 -17.05
CA SER A 156 4.65 -16.55 -18.01
C SER A 156 4.31 -15.09 -17.74
N ARG A 157 5.29 -14.21 -17.95
CA ARG A 157 5.12 -12.77 -17.83
C ARG A 157 4.01 -12.27 -18.76
N ILE A 158 3.10 -11.48 -18.20
CA ILE A 158 2.07 -10.72 -18.92
C ILE A 158 2.49 -9.25 -18.86
N GLU A 159 2.64 -8.61 -20.02
CA GLU A 159 2.96 -7.19 -20.08
C GLU A 159 1.72 -6.32 -19.89
N PHE A 160 1.78 -5.41 -18.92
CA PHE A 160 0.76 -4.38 -18.69
C PHE A 160 1.27 -3.02 -19.16
N ALA A 161 0.50 -2.38 -20.04
CA ALA A 161 0.75 -1.00 -20.46
C ALA A 161 0.19 -0.02 -19.44
N SER A 162 0.95 1.04 -19.11
CA SER A 162 0.51 2.11 -18.20
C SER A 162 -0.78 2.80 -18.68
N ALA A 163 -0.99 2.87 -20.00
CA ALA A 163 -2.21 3.42 -20.62
C ALA A 163 -3.50 2.67 -20.22
N ASN A 164 -3.39 1.41 -19.80
CA ASN A 164 -4.54 0.59 -19.41
C ASN A 164 -4.82 0.65 -17.90
N VAL A 165 -3.96 1.30 -17.12
CA VAL A 165 -4.16 1.51 -15.68
C VAL A 165 -4.97 2.79 -15.49
N LEU A 166 -6.08 2.75 -14.74
CA LEU A 166 -6.87 3.94 -14.43
C LEU A 166 -6.49 4.51 -13.08
N VAL A 167 -6.08 5.77 -13.06
CA VAL A 167 -5.72 6.51 -11.85
C VAL A 167 -6.41 7.88 -11.91
N ASN A 168 -6.85 8.38 -10.77
CA ASN A 168 -7.29 9.75 -10.58
C ASN A 168 -6.47 10.40 -9.47
N ALA A 169 -5.69 11.43 -9.80
CA ALA A 169 -4.84 12.16 -8.85
C ALA A 169 -5.40 13.54 -8.45
N ASN A 170 -6.67 13.84 -8.78
CA ASN A 170 -7.27 15.16 -8.54
C ASN A 170 -7.53 15.48 -7.06
N PHE A 171 -7.26 14.54 -6.15
CA PHE A 171 -7.47 14.66 -4.72
C PHE A 171 -6.16 14.85 -3.93
N CYS A 172 -4.98 14.78 -4.58
CA CYS A 172 -3.68 14.85 -3.89
C CYS A 172 -3.15 16.28 -3.66
N GLY A 173 -3.80 17.31 -4.22
CA GLY A 173 -3.24 18.67 -4.31
C GLY A 173 -2.71 19.29 -3.00
N PRO A 174 -3.40 19.12 -1.85
CA PRO A 174 -2.93 19.61 -0.55
C PRO A 174 -1.67 18.93 0.00
N GLY A 175 -1.28 17.78 -0.56
CA GLY A 175 -0.19 16.95 -0.10
C GLY A 175 -0.64 15.76 0.76
N TYR A 176 0.24 14.75 0.85
CA TYR A 176 -0.07 13.50 1.55
C TYR A 176 -0.34 13.72 3.05
N GLY A 177 -1.45 13.15 3.53
CA GLY A 177 -1.87 13.24 4.93
C GLY A 177 -2.46 14.59 5.35
N VAL A 178 -2.60 15.55 4.41
CA VAL A 178 -3.22 16.85 4.68
C VAL A 178 -4.74 16.73 4.55
N VAL A 179 -5.43 16.81 5.69
CA VAL A 179 -6.89 16.67 5.76
C VAL A 179 -7.58 17.99 5.42
N THR A 180 -8.32 18.03 4.31
CA THR A 180 -9.12 19.21 3.92
C THR A 180 -10.58 19.05 4.32
N GLU A 181 -11.37 20.07 3.97
CA GLU A 181 -12.81 20.05 4.16
C GLU A 181 -13.52 18.96 3.33
N ARG A 182 -12.90 18.51 2.22
CA ARG A 182 -13.46 17.43 1.40
C ARG A 182 -13.39 16.10 2.14
N GLU A 183 -12.23 15.75 2.68
CA GLU A 183 -12.02 14.50 3.43
C GLU A 183 -12.84 14.53 4.73
N ARG A 184 -12.90 15.67 5.44
CA ARG A 184 -13.75 15.84 6.64
C ARG A 184 -15.22 15.55 6.33
N LYS A 185 -15.74 16.07 5.21
CA LYS A 185 -17.13 15.84 4.78
C LYS A 185 -17.38 14.39 4.43
N ALA A 186 -16.47 13.73 3.71
CA ALA A 186 -16.60 12.32 3.35
C ALA A 186 -16.61 11.43 4.59
N ILE A 187 -15.65 11.62 5.51
CA ILE A 187 -15.59 10.90 6.79
C ILE A 187 -16.88 11.09 7.59
N HIS A 188 -17.33 12.33 7.76
CA HIS A 188 -18.54 12.62 8.52
C HIS A 188 -19.76 11.98 7.87
N MET A 189 -19.90 12.08 6.55
CA MET A 189 -21.02 11.52 5.80
C MET A 189 -21.11 10.00 5.99
N PHE A 190 -20.02 9.26 5.77
CA PHE A 190 -20.00 7.79 5.94
C PHE A 190 -20.26 7.38 7.40
N ALA A 191 -19.72 8.11 8.37
CA ALA A 191 -19.95 7.84 9.78
C ALA A 191 -21.43 8.08 10.16
N SER A 192 -22.02 9.19 9.72
CA SER A 192 -23.40 9.56 10.08
C SER A 192 -24.47 8.79 9.33
N CYS A 193 -24.20 8.38 8.09
CA CYS A 193 -25.20 7.73 7.23
C CYS A 193 -25.11 6.21 7.27
N GLU A 194 -23.89 5.65 7.31
CA GLU A 194 -23.65 4.20 7.16
C GLU A 194 -23.03 3.56 8.41
N GLY A 195 -22.66 4.35 9.42
CA GLY A 195 -21.92 3.85 10.59
C GLY A 195 -20.52 3.35 10.24
N LEU A 196 -19.97 3.77 9.10
CA LEU A 196 -18.64 3.37 8.62
C LEU A 196 -17.62 4.48 8.89
N LEU A 197 -16.52 4.13 9.56
CA LEU A 197 -15.43 5.05 9.81
C LEU A 197 -14.37 4.96 8.72
N LEU A 198 -14.09 6.10 8.10
CA LEU A 198 -13.01 6.26 7.13
C LEU A 198 -11.81 6.94 7.81
N ASP A 199 -10.61 6.50 7.46
CA ASP A 199 -9.34 7.13 7.83
C ASP A 199 -9.08 8.39 6.98
N PRO A 200 -8.50 9.46 7.56
CA PRO A 200 -8.30 10.75 6.90
C PRO A 200 -7.08 10.85 5.97
N VAL A 201 -6.32 9.77 5.79
CA VAL A 201 -5.14 9.73 4.90
C VAL A 201 -5.43 8.96 3.63
N TYR A 202 -6.22 7.88 3.73
CA TYR A 202 -6.49 6.99 2.59
C TYR A 202 -7.94 6.98 2.15
N THR A 203 -8.88 6.68 3.06
CA THR A 203 -10.23 6.25 2.66
C THR A 203 -11.29 7.35 2.65
N GLY A 204 -11.08 8.44 3.40
CA GLY A 204 -11.96 9.60 3.46
C GLY A 204 -11.58 10.65 2.44
#